data_AF-A0A2D5XP46-F1
#
_entry.id   AF-A0A2D5XP46-F1
#
_cell.length_a   1.000
_cell.length_b   1.000
_cell.length_c   1.000
_cell.angle_alpha   90.00
_cell.angle_beta   90.00
_cell.angle_gamma   90.00
#
_symmetry.space_group_name_H-M   'P 1'
#
loop_
_entity.id
_entity.type
_entity.pdbx_description
1 polymer ?
#
loop_
_entity_poly.entity_id
_entity_poly.type
_entity_poly.pdbx_seq_one_letter_code
_entity_poly.pdbx_strand_id
1 'polypeptide(L)'
;MESQSQPSGPRAILILLGIVAMGMAVPAFFRWQVSLAEANRDQIRNESPTTAEGRLQLYLELASPGIHQAISMSRFSAERPWIVTHVVRSADSKQPPAIYGVDIEDLPRNFVRQEGLDVVISMPGPTLMARDVLVGDNAMGVQVFPPGSNPEGIGILERRLRFALQRMIKSLPKDISAARYRFEFTGWPEPEGSPQVGSEGSRAPSELPQDQ
;
A
#
# COMPACT_ATOMS: atom_id res chain seq x y z
N MET A 1 -41.73 28.48 37.99
CA MET A 1 -41.51 29.62 37.07
C MET A 1 -40.03 29.99 37.18
N GLU A 2 -39.17 29.35 36.39
CA GLU A 2 -37.74 29.71 36.34
C GLU A 2 -37.56 30.90 35.41
N SER A 3 -37.01 31.99 35.97
CA SER A 3 -36.69 33.21 35.25
C SER A 3 -35.45 32.96 34.39
N GLN A 4 -35.64 32.85 33.07
CA GLN A 4 -34.53 32.85 32.12
C GLN A 4 -33.89 34.24 32.12
N SER A 5 -32.73 34.34 32.76
CA SER A 5 -31.90 35.55 32.73
C SER A 5 -31.33 35.72 31.31
N GLN A 6 -31.93 36.64 30.55
CA GLN A 6 -31.39 37.09 29.27
C GLN A 6 -30.02 37.76 29.53
N PRO A 7 -28.90 37.27 28.94
CA PRO A 7 -27.62 37.94 29.09
C PRO A 7 -27.64 39.25 28.28
N SER A 8 -27.74 40.39 28.96
CA SER A 8 -27.77 41.72 28.35
C SER A 8 -26.37 42.28 28.04
N GLY A 9 -26.31 43.07 26.97
CA GLY A 9 -25.28 44.07 26.67
C GLY A 9 -23.97 43.54 26.05
N PRO A 10 -22.86 43.45 26.80
CA PRO A 10 -21.52 43.21 26.22
C PRO A 10 -21.10 41.73 26.10
N ARG A 11 -21.58 40.84 26.98
CA ARG A 11 -21.17 39.42 26.96
C ARG A 11 -21.72 38.66 25.76
N ALA A 12 -22.96 38.94 25.36
CA ALA A 12 -23.55 38.36 24.15
C ALA A 12 -22.78 38.77 22.89
N ILE A 13 -22.33 40.04 22.82
CA ILE A 13 -21.51 40.55 21.71
C ILE A 13 -20.14 39.87 21.67
N LEU A 14 -19.48 39.67 22.81
CA LEU A 14 -18.20 38.95 22.88
C LEU A 14 -18.32 37.50 22.44
N ILE A 15 -19.38 36.81 22.85
CA ILE A 15 -19.66 35.43 22.41
C ILE A 15 -19.87 35.39 20.89
N LEU A 16 -20.63 36.35 20.35
CA LEU A 16 -20.92 36.41 18.92
C LEU A 16 -19.66 36.73 18.09
N LEU A 17 -18.82 37.66 18.56
CA LEU A 17 -17.50 37.92 17.99
C LEU A 17 -16.59 36.69 18.03
N GLY A 18 -16.60 35.94 19.13
CA GLY A 18 -15.86 34.69 19.26
C GLY A 18 -16.30 33.65 18.23
N ILE A 19 -17.60 33.47 18.02
CA ILE A 19 -18.15 32.55 17.01
C ILE A 19 -17.78 32.99 15.60
N VAL A 20 -17.87 34.29 15.28
CA VAL A 20 -17.49 34.82 13.97
C VAL A 20 -15.99 34.66 13.71
N ALA A 21 -15.15 34.97 14.70
CA ALA A 21 -13.70 34.77 14.61
C ALA A 21 -13.34 33.30 14.41
N MET A 22 -13.96 32.39 15.16
CA MET A 22 -13.78 30.94 15.01
C MET A 22 -14.23 30.45 13.62
N GLY A 23 -15.38 30.95 13.15
CA GLY A 23 -15.94 30.64 11.84
C GLY A 23 -15.09 31.11 10.67
N MET A 24 -14.30 32.18 10.83
CA MET A 24 -13.35 32.65 9.82
C MET A 24 -11.95 32.04 9.96
N ALA A 25 -11.53 31.68 11.18
CA ALA A 25 -10.20 31.12 11.43
C ALA A 25 -10.01 29.76 10.73
N VAL A 26 -11.02 28.90 10.76
CA VAL A 26 -10.97 27.57 10.13
C VAL A 26 -10.78 27.66 8.60
N PRO A 27 -11.62 28.37 7.82
CA PRO A 27 -11.41 28.50 6.38
C PRO A 27 -10.13 29.25 6.01
N ALA A 28 -9.68 30.23 6.81
CA ALA A 28 -8.41 30.91 6.61
C ALA A 28 -7.22 29.95 6.78
N PHE A 29 -7.24 29.10 7.81
CA PHE A 29 -6.23 28.06 8.03
C PHE A 29 -6.17 27.07 6.87
N PHE A 30 -7.31 26.57 6.39
CA PHE A 30 -7.35 25.67 5.23
C PHE A 30 -6.83 26.34 3.96
N ARG A 31 -7.19 27.60 3.68
CA ARG A 31 -6.64 28.36 2.54
C ARG A 31 -5.14 28.55 2.65
N TRP A 32 -4.64 28.84 3.84
CA TRP A 32 -3.20 28.98 4.07
C TRP A 32 -2.47 27.65 3.85
N GLN A 33 -3.00 26.53 4.35
CA GLN A 33 -2.43 25.21 4.09
C GLN A 33 -2.44 24.85 2.59
N VAL A 34 -3.52 25.18 1.87
CA VAL A 34 -3.58 25.01 0.41
C VAL A 34 -2.49 25.84 -0.28
N SER A 35 -2.29 27.10 0.10
CA SER A 35 -1.23 27.94 -0.49
C SER A 35 0.18 27.42 -0.22
N LEU A 36 0.44 26.85 0.95
CA LEU A 36 1.70 26.20 1.27
C LEU A 36 1.92 24.94 0.44
N ALA A 37 0.88 24.14 0.23
CA ALA A 37 0.94 22.97 -0.64
C ALA A 37 1.13 23.36 -2.12
N GLU A 38 0.55 24.47 -2.56
CA GLU A 38 0.73 25.04 -3.91
C GLU A 38 2.16 25.57 -4.09
N ALA A 39 2.68 26.34 -3.14
CA ALA A 39 4.05 26.87 -3.20
C ALA A 39 5.10 25.75 -3.23
N ASN A 40 4.92 24.69 -2.43
CA ASN A 40 5.77 23.50 -2.50
C ASN A 40 5.66 22.80 -3.85
N ARG A 41 4.46 22.70 -4.44
CA ARG A 41 4.27 22.12 -5.77
C ARG A 41 4.95 22.94 -6.87
N ASP A 42 4.90 24.26 -6.79
CA ASP A 42 5.53 25.14 -7.78
C ASP A 42 7.05 25.12 -7.67
N GLN A 43 7.60 25.05 -6.46
CA GLN A 43 9.03 24.85 -6.25
C GLN A 43 9.49 23.50 -6.84
N ILE A 44 8.77 22.42 -6.53
CA ILE A 44 9.01 21.09 -7.08
C ILE A 44 8.89 21.10 -8.61
N ARG A 45 7.96 21.87 -9.19
CA ARG A 45 7.78 22.01 -10.64
C ARG A 45 8.94 22.76 -11.31
N ASN A 46 9.50 23.77 -10.64
CA ASN A 46 10.65 24.52 -11.15
C ASN A 46 11.97 23.73 -11.04
N GLU A 47 12.06 22.83 -10.06
CA GLU A 47 13.18 21.90 -9.86
C GLU A 47 12.97 20.56 -10.60
N SER A 48 11.78 20.33 -11.18
CA SER A 48 11.40 19.10 -11.85
C SER A 48 12.33 18.75 -13.01
N PRO A 49 12.83 17.50 -13.08
CA PRO A 49 13.59 17.04 -14.23
C PRO A 49 12.81 17.16 -15.54
N THR A 50 13.46 17.56 -16.62
CA THR A 50 12.82 17.63 -17.96
C THR A 50 12.71 16.27 -18.63
N THR A 51 13.52 15.29 -18.20
CA THR A 51 13.49 13.91 -18.71
C THR A 51 12.25 13.17 -18.21
N ALA A 52 11.76 12.19 -18.97
CA ALA A 52 10.63 11.37 -18.55
C ALA A 52 10.97 10.54 -17.29
N GLU A 53 12.21 10.04 -17.19
CA GLU A 53 12.69 9.25 -16.06
C GLU A 53 12.79 10.07 -14.78
N GLY A 54 13.29 11.31 -14.84
CA GLY A 54 13.36 12.14 -13.64
C GLY A 54 11.98 12.64 -13.18
N ARG A 55 11.03 12.85 -14.10
CA ARG A 55 9.62 13.08 -13.74
C ARG A 55 9.01 11.87 -13.05
N LEU A 56 9.37 10.66 -13.49
CA LEU A 56 8.89 9.43 -12.86
C LEU A 56 9.48 9.23 -11.47
N GLN A 57 10.76 9.55 -11.29
CA GLN A 57 11.42 9.51 -10.00
C GLN A 57 10.72 10.44 -8.99
N LEU A 58 10.50 11.69 -9.39
CA LEU A 58 9.77 12.66 -8.58
C LEU A 58 8.33 12.21 -8.32
N TYR A 59 7.65 11.66 -9.34
CA TYR A 59 6.33 11.07 -9.15
C TYR A 59 6.36 9.99 -8.08
N LEU A 60 7.34 9.09 -8.08
CA LEU A 60 7.46 8.03 -7.09
C LEU A 60 7.71 8.55 -5.68
N GLU A 61 8.56 9.57 -5.53
CA GLU A 61 8.78 10.22 -4.23
C GLU A 61 7.48 10.78 -3.64
N LEU A 62 6.64 11.39 -4.48
CA LEU A 62 5.35 11.97 -4.07
C LEU A 62 4.23 10.93 -3.96
N ALA A 63 4.22 9.90 -4.80
CA ALA A 63 3.16 8.92 -4.91
C ALA A 63 3.36 7.70 -4.01
N SER A 64 4.60 7.38 -3.62
CA SER A 64 4.94 6.22 -2.77
C SER A 64 4.10 6.15 -1.50
N PRO A 65 3.91 7.24 -0.72
CA PRO A 65 3.01 7.20 0.45
C PRO A 65 1.57 6.83 0.09
N GLY A 66 1.08 7.28 -1.08
CA GLY A 66 -0.25 6.93 -1.59
C GLY A 66 -0.36 5.46 -2.02
N ILE A 67 0.69 4.90 -2.61
CA ILE A 67 0.75 3.47 -2.97
C ILE A 67 0.76 2.61 -1.69
N HIS A 68 1.60 2.95 -0.71
CA HIS A 68 1.60 2.32 0.60
C HIS A 68 0.21 2.36 1.24
N GLN A 69 -0.42 3.54 1.30
CA GLN A 69 -1.74 3.69 1.88
C GLN A 69 -2.79 2.85 1.15
N ALA A 70 -2.80 2.84 -0.19
CA ALA A 70 -3.77 2.06 -0.97
C ALA A 70 -3.62 0.54 -0.71
N ILE A 71 -2.40 0.05 -0.59
CA ILE A 71 -2.11 -1.35 -0.28
C ILE A 71 -2.49 -1.67 1.17
N SER A 72 -2.11 -0.82 2.13
CA SER A 72 -2.52 -0.96 3.54
C SER A 72 -4.04 -0.96 3.72
N MET A 73 -4.76 -0.13 2.95
CA MET A 73 -6.23 -0.11 2.96
C MET A 73 -6.87 -1.34 2.31
N SER A 74 -6.10 -2.11 1.53
CA SER A 74 -6.53 -3.38 0.94
C SER A 74 -6.42 -4.56 1.90
N ARG A 75 -5.98 -4.33 3.14
CA ARG A 75 -5.90 -5.36 4.18
C ARG A 75 -7.28 -5.88 4.57
N PHE A 76 -7.32 -7.16 4.95
CA PHE A 76 -8.54 -7.80 5.43
C PHE A 76 -9.06 -7.18 6.72
N SER A 77 -8.21 -7.04 7.75
CA SER A 77 -8.55 -6.35 8.99
C SER A 77 -7.32 -5.70 9.62
N ALA A 78 -7.51 -4.96 10.72
CA ALA A 78 -6.41 -4.37 11.48
C ALA A 78 -5.53 -5.44 12.17
N GLU A 79 -6.16 -6.50 12.69
CA GLU A 79 -5.48 -7.61 13.38
C GLU A 79 -4.88 -8.63 12.42
N ARG A 80 -5.41 -8.71 11.19
CA ARG A 80 -4.93 -9.58 10.12
C ARG A 80 -4.64 -8.69 8.92
N PRO A 81 -3.46 -8.04 8.89
CA PRO A 81 -3.07 -7.12 7.82
C PRO A 81 -2.71 -7.91 6.55
N TRP A 82 -3.61 -8.76 6.08
CA TRP A 82 -3.39 -9.64 4.93
C TRP A 82 -4.19 -9.17 3.74
N ILE A 83 -3.60 -9.24 2.55
CA ILE A 83 -4.35 -9.21 1.31
C ILE A 83 -4.78 -10.64 1.00
N VAL A 84 -5.99 -10.98 1.44
CA VAL A 84 -6.56 -12.31 1.20
C VAL A 84 -6.89 -12.45 -0.29
N THR A 85 -6.39 -13.51 -0.91
CA THR A 85 -6.64 -13.81 -2.32
C THR A 85 -7.83 -14.75 -2.46
N HIS A 86 -7.76 -15.90 -1.78
CA HIS A 86 -8.74 -16.95 -1.89
C HIS A 86 -8.76 -17.84 -0.65
N VAL A 87 -9.82 -18.62 -0.53
CA VAL A 87 -10.02 -19.63 0.50
C VAL A 87 -10.27 -20.98 -0.15
N VAL A 88 -9.67 -22.04 0.36
CA VAL A 88 -9.92 -23.42 -0.08
C VAL A 88 -10.62 -24.17 1.05
N ARG A 89 -11.81 -24.71 0.79
CA ARG A 89 -12.54 -25.53 1.77
C ARG A 89 -11.75 -26.79 2.11
N SER A 90 -11.83 -27.25 3.36
CA SER A 90 -11.27 -28.55 3.72
C SER A 90 -12.12 -29.69 3.16
N ALA A 91 -11.49 -30.82 2.85
CA ALA A 91 -12.18 -32.04 2.45
C ALA A 91 -12.96 -32.66 3.63
N ASP A 92 -12.49 -32.42 4.85
CA ASP A 92 -13.19 -32.76 6.08
C ASP A 92 -14.05 -31.57 6.53
N SER A 93 -15.37 -31.78 6.64
CA SER A 93 -16.31 -30.74 7.06
C SER A 93 -16.10 -30.26 8.49
N LYS A 94 -15.32 -31.00 9.31
CA LYS A 94 -14.95 -30.61 10.67
C LYS A 94 -13.70 -29.74 10.73
N GLN A 95 -12.96 -29.62 9.64
CA GLN A 95 -11.74 -28.81 9.60
C GLN A 95 -12.01 -27.42 9.02
N PRO A 96 -11.40 -26.37 9.60
CA PRO A 96 -11.55 -25.02 9.07
C PRO A 96 -10.92 -24.90 7.68
N PRO A 97 -11.44 -23.99 6.84
CA PRO A 97 -10.91 -23.80 5.50
C PRO A 97 -9.53 -23.14 5.52
N ALA A 98 -8.73 -23.37 4.48
CA ALA A 98 -7.41 -22.78 4.31
C ALA A 98 -7.51 -21.39 3.67
N ILE A 99 -6.92 -20.38 4.30
CA ILE A 99 -6.91 -18.99 3.84
C ILE A 99 -5.56 -18.69 3.21
N TYR A 100 -5.57 -18.21 1.97
CA TYR A 100 -4.37 -17.84 1.23
C TYR A 100 -4.31 -16.33 0.98
N GLY A 101 -3.13 -15.76 1.13
CA GLY A 101 -2.95 -14.32 0.97
C GLY A 101 -1.49 -13.91 1.06
N VAL A 102 -1.29 -12.60 1.14
CA VAL A 102 0.00 -12.00 1.40
C VAL A 102 -0.11 -11.19 2.68
N ASP A 103 0.82 -11.42 3.59
CA ASP A 103 0.99 -10.58 4.77
C ASP A 103 1.64 -9.25 4.36
N ILE A 104 1.05 -8.13 4.79
CA ILE A 104 1.54 -6.78 4.50
C ILE A 104 1.81 -5.98 5.77
N GLU A 105 1.96 -6.63 6.93
CA GLU A 105 2.34 -5.96 8.18
C GLU A 105 3.64 -5.17 8.02
N ASP A 106 4.68 -5.81 7.49
CA ASP A 106 6.02 -5.25 7.33
C ASP A 106 6.35 -4.97 5.86
N LEU A 107 5.58 -4.08 5.21
CA LEU A 107 5.87 -3.66 3.84
C LEU A 107 7.26 -2.98 3.76
N PRO A 108 8.23 -3.54 3.04
CA PRO A 108 9.57 -2.98 2.97
C PRO A 108 9.54 -1.69 2.14
N ARG A 109 10.28 -0.66 2.55
CA ARG A 109 10.22 0.68 1.90
C ARG A 109 10.52 0.66 0.40
N ASN A 110 11.29 -0.31 -0.06
CA ASN A 110 11.70 -0.50 -1.45
C ASN A 110 10.78 -1.44 -2.24
N PHE A 111 9.61 -1.84 -1.71
CA PHE A 111 8.65 -2.67 -2.45
C PHE A 111 8.12 -1.97 -3.72
N VAL A 112 8.17 -0.63 -3.74
CA VAL A 112 7.93 0.19 -4.94
C VAL A 112 9.26 0.75 -5.41
N ARG A 113 9.61 0.54 -6.69
CA ARG A 113 10.81 1.11 -7.30
C ARG A 113 10.58 1.54 -8.73
N GLN A 114 11.53 2.30 -9.26
CA GLN A 114 11.61 2.66 -10.67
C GLN A 114 12.49 1.69 -11.44
N GLU A 115 12.03 1.22 -12.59
CA GLU A 115 12.86 0.57 -13.60
C GLU A 115 12.61 1.22 -14.96
N GLY A 116 13.48 2.17 -15.35
CA GLY A 116 13.27 2.99 -16.54
C GLY A 116 12.00 3.83 -16.41
N LEU A 117 10.99 3.54 -17.23
CA LEU A 117 9.67 4.17 -17.17
C LEU A 117 8.60 3.30 -16.48
N ASP A 118 9.01 2.20 -15.84
CA ASP A 118 8.12 1.32 -15.09
C ASP A 118 8.15 1.67 -13.61
N VAL A 119 6.96 1.80 -13.02
CA VAL A 119 6.76 1.69 -11.57
C VAL A 119 6.57 0.23 -11.25
N VAL A 120 7.57 -0.38 -10.63
CA VAL A 120 7.56 -1.80 -10.28
C VAL A 120 7.12 -1.95 -8.84
N ILE A 121 6.08 -2.76 -8.62
CA ILE A 121 5.57 -3.13 -7.31
C ILE A 121 5.91 -4.60 -7.09
N SER A 122 6.87 -4.86 -6.21
CA SER A 122 7.29 -6.21 -5.84
C SER A 122 6.54 -6.69 -4.60
N MET A 123 5.99 -7.88 -4.68
CA MET A 123 5.29 -8.55 -3.60
C MET A 123 5.65 -10.04 -3.58
N PRO A 124 5.51 -10.73 -2.44
CA PRO A 124 5.58 -12.18 -2.42
C PRO A 124 4.32 -12.77 -3.09
N GLY A 125 4.46 -14.00 -3.56
CA GLY A 125 3.31 -14.79 -3.98
C GLY A 125 2.39 -15.13 -2.79
N PRO A 126 1.10 -15.41 -3.02
CA PRO A 126 0.19 -15.80 -1.96
C PRO A 126 0.62 -17.12 -1.30
N THR A 127 0.62 -17.15 0.03
CA THR A 127 0.92 -18.34 0.82
C THR A 127 -0.21 -18.65 1.79
N LEU A 128 -0.16 -19.83 2.42
CA LEU A 128 -1.14 -20.22 3.44
C LEU A 128 -0.95 -19.34 4.68
N MET A 129 -1.93 -18.48 4.97
CA MET A 129 -1.91 -17.57 6.12
C MET A 129 -2.47 -18.24 7.38
N ALA A 130 -3.59 -18.93 7.23
CA ALA A 130 -4.31 -19.53 8.35
C ALA A 130 -5.23 -20.67 7.91
N ARG A 131 -5.67 -21.47 8.88
CA ARG A 131 -6.77 -22.43 8.74
C ARG A 131 -7.89 -22.00 9.68
N ASP A 132 -8.78 -21.15 9.17
CA ASP A 132 -9.80 -20.48 9.97
C ASP A 132 -10.98 -20.02 9.08
N VAL A 133 -12.08 -19.59 9.69
CA VAL A 133 -13.21 -18.97 8.99
C VAL A 133 -12.98 -17.46 8.87
N LEU A 134 -13.05 -16.92 7.66
CA LEU A 134 -13.06 -15.47 7.47
C LEU A 134 -14.41 -14.89 7.89
N VAL A 135 -14.38 -13.92 8.79
CA VAL A 135 -15.56 -13.20 9.28
C VAL A 135 -15.35 -11.70 9.08
N GLY A 136 -16.40 -10.97 8.70
CA GLY A 136 -16.41 -9.51 8.51
C GLY A 136 -16.70 -9.06 7.08
N ASP A 137 -16.90 -7.76 6.89
CA ASP A 137 -17.36 -7.18 5.61
C ASP A 137 -16.39 -7.45 4.45
N ASN A 138 -15.08 -7.45 4.73
CA ASN A 138 -14.05 -7.75 3.75
C ASN A 138 -13.98 -9.24 3.35
N ALA A 139 -14.68 -10.14 4.06
CA ALA A 139 -14.77 -11.56 3.72
C ALA A 139 -15.70 -11.81 2.52
N MET A 140 -16.71 -10.95 2.33
CA MET A 140 -17.71 -11.11 1.26
C MET A 140 -17.13 -11.06 -0.15
N GLY A 141 -15.98 -10.39 -0.33
CA GLY A 141 -15.29 -10.31 -1.62
C GLY A 141 -14.27 -11.43 -1.87
N VAL A 142 -14.06 -12.35 -0.92
CA VAL A 142 -13.05 -13.41 -1.03
C VAL A 142 -13.63 -14.64 -1.71
N GLN A 143 -12.97 -15.10 -2.77
CA GLN A 143 -13.40 -16.28 -3.52
C GLN A 143 -13.13 -17.55 -2.71
N VAL A 144 -14.15 -18.41 -2.59
CA VAL A 144 -14.08 -19.68 -1.88
C VAL A 144 -14.12 -20.83 -2.88
N PHE A 145 -13.08 -21.65 -2.88
CA PHE A 145 -12.90 -22.78 -3.79
C PHE A 145 -13.19 -24.13 -3.10
N PRO A 146 -13.60 -25.16 -3.85
CA PRO A 146 -13.83 -26.49 -3.30
C PRO A 146 -12.51 -27.16 -2.88
N PRO A 147 -12.58 -28.21 -2.03
CA PRO A 147 -11.40 -28.92 -1.56
C PRO A 147 -10.55 -29.48 -2.71
N GLY A 148 -9.23 -29.45 -2.55
CA GLY A 148 -8.28 -29.93 -3.56
C GLY A 148 -8.09 -28.99 -4.77
N SER A 149 -8.76 -27.85 -4.81
CA SER A 149 -8.54 -26.85 -5.86
C SER A 149 -7.18 -26.19 -5.71
N ASN A 150 -6.54 -25.88 -6.85
CA ASN A 150 -5.34 -25.06 -6.91
C ASN A 150 -5.59 -23.82 -7.77
N PRO A 151 -6.30 -22.80 -7.24
CA PRO A 151 -6.60 -21.59 -8.00
C PRO A 151 -5.32 -20.77 -8.27
N GLU A 152 -5.35 -19.98 -9.34
CA GLU A 152 -4.24 -19.11 -9.71
C GLU A 152 -4.14 -17.90 -8.76
N GLY A 153 -3.53 -18.13 -7.58
CA GLY A 153 -3.44 -17.15 -6.50
C GLY A 153 -2.76 -15.85 -6.94
N ILE A 154 -1.69 -15.94 -7.72
CA ILE A 154 -0.95 -14.77 -8.24
C ILE A 154 -1.87 -13.91 -9.13
N GLY A 155 -2.62 -14.52 -10.05
CA GLY A 155 -3.55 -13.79 -10.90
C GLY A 155 -4.69 -13.13 -10.11
N ILE A 156 -5.16 -13.75 -9.01
CA ILE A 156 -6.14 -13.15 -8.11
C ILE A 156 -5.54 -11.94 -7.36
N LEU A 157 -4.31 -12.08 -6.85
CA LEU A 157 -3.59 -11.01 -6.17
C LEU A 157 -3.38 -9.81 -7.10
N GLU A 158 -2.87 -10.03 -8.31
CA GLU A 158 -2.63 -8.98 -9.28
C GLU A 158 -3.91 -8.21 -9.61
N ARG A 159 -5.04 -8.91 -9.84
CA ARG A 159 -6.34 -8.27 -10.07
C ARG A 159 -6.76 -7.39 -8.90
N ARG A 160 -6.54 -7.84 -7.66
CA ARG A 160 -6.83 -7.05 -6.45
C ARG A 160 -5.95 -5.81 -6.35
N LEU A 161 -4.64 -5.95 -6.58
CA LEU A 161 -3.71 -4.81 -6.56
C LEU A 161 -4.03 -3.79 -7.65
N ARG A 162 -4.35 -4.25 -8.86
CA ARG A 162 -4.79 -3.38 -9.97
C ARG A 162 -6.08 -2.64 -9.63
N PHE A 163 -7.01 -3.28 -8.91
CA PHE A 163 -8.22 -2.62 -8.43
C PHE A 163 -7.90 -1.55 -7.37
N ALA A 164 -7.09 -1.89 -6.37
CA ALA A 164 -6.68 -0.95 -5.32
C ALA A 164 -5.96 0.29 -5.89
N LEU A 165 -5.10 0.09 -6.89
CA LEU A 165 -4.28 1.14 -7.50
C LEU A 165 -4.89 1.71 -8.78
N GLN A 166 -6.15 1.38 -9.09
CA GLN A 166 -6.75 1.66 -10.40
C GLN A 166 -6.65 3.14 -10.80
N ARG A 167 -6.85 4.07 -9.85
CA ARG A 167 -6.76 5.51 -10.10
C ARG A 167 -5.35 5.94 -10.48
N MET A 168 -4.34 5.43 -9.77
CA MET A 168 -2.92 5.77 -10.00
C MET A 168 -2.43 5.17 -11.32
N ILE A 169 -2.82 3.92 -11.61
CA ILE A 169 -2.53 3.24 -12.88
C ILE A 169 -3.10 4.03 -14.07
N LYS A 170 -4.31 4.58 -13.92
CA LYS A 170 -4.97 5.36 -14.99
C LYS A 170 -4.43 6.79 -15.11
N SER A 171 -3.86 7.38 -14.07
CA SER A 171 -3.36 8.76 -14.10
C SER A 171 -1.91 8.83 -14.60
N LEU A 172 -1.05 7.89 -14.20
CA LEU A 172 0.37 7.90 -14.54
C LEU A 172 0.68 8.17 -16.04
N PRO A 173 0.09 7.45 -17.01
CA PRO A 173 0.39 7.68 -18.43
C PRO A 173 -0.12 9.03 -18.96
N LYS A 174 -1.06 9.69 -18.25
CA LYS A 174 -1.53 11.04 -18.60
C LYS A 174 -0.53 12.12 -18.19
N ASP A 175 0.18 11.87 -17.10
CA ASP A 175 1.17 12.80 -16.54
C ASP A 175 2.55 12.57 -17.17
N ILE A 176 2.92 11.31 -17.40
CA ILE A 176 4.20 10.89 -17.99
C ILE A 176 3.92 9.88 -19.09
N SER A 177 4.00 10.33 -20.34
CA SER A 177 3.80 9.45 -21.50
C SER A 177 4.75 8.26 -21.47
N ALA A 178 4.23 7.08 -21.83
CA ALA A 178 4.90 5.77 -21.79
C ALA A 178 5.21 5.19 -20.39
N ALA A 179 4.95 5.91 -19.29
CA ALA A 179 5.10 5.35 -17.95
C ALA A 179 3.96 4.36 -17.62
N ARG A 180 4.30 3.25 -16.94
CA ARG A 180 3.35 2.17 -16.62
C ARG A 180 3.65 1.51 -15.28
N TYR A 181 2.64 0.83 -14.74
CA TYR A 181 2.79 -0.02 -13.57
C TYR A 181 3.06 -1.47 -13.98
N ARG A 182 4.03 -2.10 -13.33
CA ARG A 182 4.35 -3.53 -13.44
C ARG A 182 4.32 -4.17 -12.05
N PHE A 183 3.79 -5.38 -11.96
CA PHE A 183 3.75 -6.16 -10.72
C PHE A 183 4.71 -7.32 -10.83
N GLU A 184 5.45 -7.59 -9.76
CA GLU A 184 6.37 -8.72 -9.67
C GLU A 184 6.07 -9.54 -8.42
N PHE A 185 5.99 -10.86 -8.59
CA PHE A 185 5.59 -11.79 -7.54
C PHE A 185 6.72 -12.75 -7.15
N THR A 186 7.94 -12.23 -7.07
CA THR A 186 9.16 -13.01 -6.80
C THR A 186 9.56 -13.02 -5.32
N GLY A 187 8.88 -12.25 -4.47
CA GLY A 187 9.27 -12.04 -3.07
C GLY A 187 9.40 -10.56 -2.74
N TRP A 188 9.70 -10.27 -1.47
CA TRP A 188 10.14 -8.93 -1.09
C TRP A 188 11.53 -8.66 -1.66
N PRO A 189 11.80 -7.43 -2.16
CA PRO A 189 13.14 -7.06 -2.56
C PRO A 189 14.07 -7.09 -1.34
N GLU A 190 15.31 -7.57 -1.53
CA GLU A 190 16.31 -7.53 -0.46
C GLU A 190 16.59 -6.08 -0.05
N PRO A 191 16.75 -5.79 1.25
CA PRO A 191 17.13 -4.46 1.68
C PRO A 191 18.55 -4.15 1.19
N GLU A 192 18.71 -3.00 0.53
CA GLU A 192 20.02 -2.49 0.09
C GLU A 192 20.98 -2.45 1.29
N GLY A 193 22.05 -3.26 1.24
CA GLY A 193 23.05 -3.36 2.32
C GLY A 193 23.09 -4.68 3.08
N SER A 194 22.29 -5.69 2.69
CA SER A 194 22.49 -7.05 3.20
C SER A 194 23.85 -7.57 2.72
N PRO A 195 24.79 -7.96 3.62
CA PRO A 195 26.04 -8.55 3.18
C PRO A 195 25.70 -9.81 2.39
N GLN A 196 26.19 -9.88 1.15
CA GLN A 196 26.23 -11.13 0.40
C GLN A 196 27.02 -12.12 1.26
N VAL A 197 26.31 -12.99 1.97
CA VAL A 197 26.91 -14.20 2.52
C VAL A 197 27.23 -15.02 1.28
N GLY A 198 28.47 -14.85 0.82
CA GLY A 198 29.02 -15.63 -0.28
C GLY A 198 28.71 -17.08 -0.02
N SER A 199 27.94 -17.68 -0.92
CA SER A 199 27.91 -19.10 -1.13
C SER A 199 29.28 -19.54 -1.63
N GLU A 200 30.29 -19.48 -0.75
CA GLU A 200 31.56 -20.14 -0.97
C GLU A 200 31.28 -21.63 -1.04
N GLY A 201 31.62 -22.17 -2.20
CA GLY A 201 31.27 -23.50 -2.63
C GLY A 201 31.70 -24.53 -1.61
N SER A 202 30.73 -25.39 -1.27
CA SER A 202 30.99 -26.76 -0.83
C SER A 202 31.79 -27.45 -1.93
N ARG A 203 33.12 -27.30 -1.86
CA ARG A 203 34.07 -27.97 -2.73
C ARG A 203 34.12 -29.41 -2.21
N ALA A 204 33.46 -30.30 -2.93
CA ALA A 204 33.58 -31.73 -2.74
C ALA A 204 35.08 -32.11 -2.68
N PRO A 205 35.51 -32.97 -1.74
CA PRO A 205 36.85 -33.51 -1.78
C PRO A 205 36.94 -34.48 -2.98
N SER A 206 37.68 -34.07 -4.01
CA SER A 206 38.12 -34.93 -5.09
C SER A 206 39.00 -36.06 -4.58
N GLU A 207 38.84 -37.19 -5.24
CA GLU A 207 39.46 -38.49 -5.03
C GLU A 207 41.00 -38.50 -4.94
N LEU A 208 41.48 -39.44 -4.11
CA LEU A 208 42.66 -40.32 -4.23
C LEU A 208 44.05 -39.74 -4.54
N PRO A 209 45.07 -40.27 -3.84
CA PRO A 209 46.33 -40.65 -4.46
C PRO A 209 46.42 -42.18 -4.58
N GLN A 210 46.61 -42.65 -5.82
CA GLN A 210 47.36 -43.87 -6.08
C GLN A 210 48.81 -43.66 -5.62
N ASP A 211 49.34 -44.55 -4.79
CA ASP A 211 50.60 -45.26 -5.05
C ASP A 211 50.99 -46.19 -3.90
N GLN A 212 51.52 -47.35 -4.30
CA GLN A 212 52.10 -48.51 -3.58
C GLN A 212 51.17 -49.66 -3.19
#